data_AF-A0A3M1WQ69-F1
#
_entry.id   AF-A0A3M1WQ69-F1
#
_cell.length_a   1.000
_cell.length_b   1.000
_cell.length_c   1.000
_cell.angle_alpha   90.00
_cell.angle_beta   90.00
_cell.angle_gamma   90.00
#
_symmetry.space_group_name_H-M   'P 1'
#
loop_
_entity.id
_entity.type
_entity.pdbx_description
1 polymer ?
#
loop_
_entity_poly.entity_id
_entity_poly.type
_entity_poly.pdbx_seq_one_letter_code
_entity_poly.pdbx_strand_id
1 'polypeptide(L)'
;MCPGPRGMMAPRLHADEMLAGLCRWLRAAGLDCTQAAPGTDDARVLEAARADDRLLLTRDRALAGQARRSGARVLLVEGDTLEAQARELAMRLGIDWLYRPMSRCLRCNVPIRPAPCSLRKSLPFALREDEPLWYCPSCGRPYWAGSHVRRMMRRLRDWAGVAGRNGLEDMGTPDQGAGVSAQKGTHNAEDEPDNG
;
A
#
# COMPACT_ATOMS: atom_id res chain seq x y z
N MET A 1 -14.66 -10.52 26.51
CA MET A 1 -14.47 -10.61 25.05
C MET A 1 -14.27 -9.21 24.50
N CYS A 2 -13.03 -8.86 24.16
CA CYS A 2 -12.75 -7.60 23.48
C CYS A 2 -13.26 -7.73 22.03
N PRO A 3 -14.07 -6.79 21.51
CA PRO A 3 -14.44 -6.81 20.11
C PRO A 3 -13.15 -6.59 19.29
N GLY A 4 -12.79 -7.57 18.46
CA GLY A 4 -11.67 -7.44 17.52
C GLY A 4 -11.87 -6.27 16.56
N PRO A 5 -10.80 -5.79 15.91
CA PRO A 5 -10.88 -4.65 15.01
C PRO A 5 -11.91 -4.93 13.92
N ARG A 6 -12.94 -4.08 13.85
CA ARG A 6 -13.95 -4.09 12.78
C ARG A 6 -13.21 -4.14 11.45
N GLY A 7 -13.37 -5.25 10.73
CA GLY A 7 -12.72 -5.45 9.44
C GLY A 7 -13.12 -4.35 8.47
N MET A 8 -12.25 -3.34 8.31
CA MET A 8 -12.38 -2.37 7.23
C MET A 8 -12.15 -3.11 5.93
N MET A 9 -13.24 -3.41 5.21
CA MET A 9 -13.16 -3.85 3.82
C MET A 9 -12.35 -2.82 3.03
N ALA A 10 -11.34 -3.27 2.30
CA ALA A 10 -10.50 -2.38 1.50
C ALA A 10 -11.36 -1.60 0.48
N PRO A 11 -11.08 -0.30 0.26
CA PRO A 11 -11.92 0.53 -0.61
C PRO A 11 -11.91 0.04 -2.05
N ARG A 12 -13.06 0.11 -2.73
CA ARG A 12 -13.15 -0.02 -4.19
C ARG A 12 -12.92 1.34 -4.82
N LEU A 13 -11.99 1.39 -5.76
CA LEU A 13 -11.46 2.62 -6.33
C LEU A 13 -11.81 2.68 -7.82
N HIS A 14 -11.99 3.90 -8.33
CA HIS A 14 -12.08 4.22 -9.74
C HIS A 14 -11.11 5.36 -10.02
N ALA A 15 -10.11 5.17 -10.88
CA ALA A 15 -9.17 6.22 -11.25
C ALA A 15 -9.52 6.82 -12.61
N ASP A 16 -9.37 8.13 -12.75
CA ASP A 16 -9.34 8.77 -14.06
C ASP A 16 -8.09 8.36 -14.87
N GLU A 17 -7.96 8.89 -16.09
CA GLU A 17 -6.80 8.61 -16.94
C GLU A 17 -5.48 9.19 -16.38
N MET A 18 -5.54 10.32 -15.65
CA MET A 18 -4.36 10.96 -15.05
C MET A 18 -3.70 10.09 -13.99
N LEU A 19 -4.50 9.25 -13.31
CA LEU A 19 -4.06 8.34 -12.26
C LEU A 19 -3.96 6.89 -12.72
N ALA A 20 -3.89 6.62 -14.04
CA ALA A 20 -3.69 5.29 -14.59
C ALA A 20 -2.47 4.56 -14.00
N GLY A 21 -1.36 5.29 -13.84
CA GLY A 21 -0.14 4.79 -13.21
C GLY A 21 -0.37 4.36 -11.76
N LEU A 22 -1.03 5.22 -10.97
CA LEU A 22 -1.38 4.92 -9.57
C LEU A 22 -2.33 3.73 -9.46
N CYS A 23 -3.35 3.65 -10.33
CA CYS A 23 -4.30 2.54 -10.34
C CYS A 23 -3.61 1.18 -10.59
N ARG A 24 -2.61 1.16 -11.48
CA ARG A 24 -1.79 -0.04 -11.67
C ARG A 24 -1.09 -0.48 -10.38
N TRP A 25 -0.61 0.45 -9.57
CA TRP A 25 0.03 0.14 -8.29
C TRP A 25 -0.95 -0.26 -7.20
N LEU A 26 -2.14 0.33 -7.17
CA LEU A 26 -3.22 -0.10 -6.28
C LEU A 26 -3.61 -1.57 -6.57
N ARG A 27 -3.73 -1.93 -7.86
CA ARG A 27 -3.93 -3.34 -8.27
C ARG A 27 -2.76 -4.23 -7.85
N ALA A 28 -1.53 -3.72 -7.93
CA ALA A 28 -0.33 -4.44 -7.50
C ALA A 28 -0.31 -4.70 -5.99
N ALA A 29 -0.86 -3.80 -5.18
CA ALA A 29 -1.08 -4.00 -3.75
C ALA A 29 -2.25 -4.96 -3.44
N GLY A 30 -3.05 -5.33 -4.45
CA GLY A 30 -4.20 -6.24 -4.33
C GLY A 30 -5.55 -5.55 -4.20
N LEU A 31 -5.59 -4.22 -4.31
CA LEU A 31 -6.82 -3.42 -4.19
C LEU A 31 -7.63 -3.45 -5.49
N ASP A 32 -8.97 -3.35 -5.33
CA ASP A 32 -9.90 -3.23 -6.45
C ASP A 32 -9.86 -1.80 -7.00
N CYS A 33 -9.12 -1.57 -8.08
CA CYS A 33 -9.06 -0.27 -8.77
C CYS A 33 -9.43 -0.42 -10.25
N THR A 34 -10.57 0.14 -10.66
CA THR A 34 -10.91 0.32 -12.07
C THR A 34 -10.33 1.64 -12.58
N GLN A 35 -10.23 1.79 -13.89
CA GLN A 35 -9.66 2.98 -14.52
C GLN A 35 -10.53 3.39 -15.70
N ALA A 36 -10.77 4.68 -15.86
CA ALA A 36 -11.36 5.26 -17.06
C ALA A 36 -10.48 4.98 -18.29
N ALA A 37 -11.12 4.79 -19.45
CA ALA A 37 -10.40 4.70 -20.71
C ALA A 37 -9.89 6.11 -21.09
N PRO A 38 -8.77 6.22 -21.82
CA PRO A 38 -8.27 7.51 -22.25
C PRO A 38 -9.33 8.31 -23.04
N GLY A 39 -9.48 9.60 -22.73
CA GLY A 39 -10.47 10.48 -23.36
C GLY A 39 -11.93 10.19 -23.01
N THR A 40 -12.21 9.41 -21.95
CA THR A 40 -13.58 9.27 -21.43
C THR A 40 -14.06 10.60 -20.87
N ASP A 41 -15.27 11.04 -21.22
CA ASP A 41 -15.83 12.27 -20.69
C ASP A 41 -16.14 12.18 -19.18
N ASP A 42 -16.08 13.32 -18.50
CA ASP A 42 -16.30 13.44 -17.06
C ASP A 42 -17.61 12.82 -16.59
N ALA A 43 -18.70 12.95 -17.36
CA ALA A 43 -19.99 12.39 -16.98
C ALA A 43 -19.95 10.85 -16.96
N ARG A 44 -19.31 10.22 -17.95
CA ARG A 44 -19.11 8.77 -17.99
C ARG A 44 -18.16 8.27 -16.91
N VAL A 45 -17.10 9.02 -16.59
CA VAL A 45 -16.20 8.67 -15.46
C VAL A 45 -16.97 8.66 -14.14
N LEU A 46 -17.81 9.67 -13.92
CA LEU A 46 -18.65 9.76 -12.72
C LEU A 46 -19.68 8.64 -12.66
N GLU A 47 -20.36 8.36 -13.78
CA GLU A 47 -21.35 7.29 -13.84
C GLU A 47 -20.72 5.93 -13.51
N ALA A 48 -19.55 5.62 -14.08
CA ALA A 48 -18.82 4.39 -13.78
C ALA A 48 -18.42 4.28 -12.30
N ALA A 49 -18.00 5.39 -11.67
CA ALA A 49 -17.68 5.40 -10.25
C ALA A 49 -18.94 5.16 -9.38
N ARG A 50 -20.08 5.74 -9.75
CA ARG A 50 -21.34 5.63 -8.99
C ARG A 50 -21.99 4.27 -9.12
N ALA A 51 -22.07 3.73 -10.33
CA ALA A 51 -22.73 2.46 -10.61
C ALA A 51 -22.18 1.31 -9.75
N ASP A 52 -20.88 1.38 -9.41
CA ASP A 52 -20.18 0.39 -8.60
C ASP A 52 -19.91 0.81 -7.14
N ASP A 53 -20.43 1.96 -6.67
CA ASP A 53 -20.09 2.58 -5.37
C ASP A 53 -18.56 2.63 -5.11
N ARG A 54 -17.84 3.18 -6.08
CA ARG A 54 -16.38 3.35 -6.03
C ARG A 54 -16.03 4.77 -5.62
N LEU A 55 -14.96 4.91 -4.86
CA LEU A 55 -14.32 6.20 -4.63
C LEU A 55 -13.59 6.61 -5.91
N LEU A 56 -14.01 7.72 -6.52
CA LEU A 56 -13.29 8.34 -7.63
C LEU A 56 -11.98 8.94 -7.13
N LEU A 57 -10.87 8.58 -7.77
CA LEU A 57 -9.57 9.21 -7.64
C LEU A 57 -9.34 10.04 -8.89
N THR A 58 -9.08 11.33 -8.72
CA THR A 58 -8.77 12.22 -9.83
C THR A 58 -7.76 13.28 -9.44
N ARG A 59 -6.99 13.77 -10.41
CA ARG A 59 -6.19 15.00 -10.26
C ARG A 59 -6.85 16.23 -10.88
N ASP A 60 -7.95 16.03 -11.61
CA ASP A 60 -8.69 17.11 -12.25
C ASP A 60 -9.61 17.79 -11.22
N ARG A 61 -9.37 19.08 -10.99
CA ARG A 61 -10.15 19.90 -10.04
C ARG A 61 -11.58 20.14 -10.52
N ALA A 62 -11.80 20.26 -11.82
CA ALA A 62 -13.12 20.45 -12.40
C ALA A 62 -13.97 19.18 -12.24
N LEU A 63 -13.41 18.02 -12.61
CA LEU A 63 -14.05 16.72 -12.41
C LEU A 63 -14.34 16.46 -10.91
N ALA A 64 -13.37 16.73 -10.03
CA ALA A 64 -13.59 16.62 -8.58
C ALA A 64 -14.70 17.55 -8.08
N GLY A 65 -14.80 18.77 -8.63
CA GLY A 65 -15.88 19.70 -8.35
C GLY A 65 -17.25 19.16 -8.79
N GLN A 66 -17.33 18.60 -10.00
CA GLN A 66 -18.55 18.00 -10.54
C GLN A 66 -18.98 16.76 -9.74
N ALA A 67 -18.02 15.91 -9.35
CA ALA A 67 -18.26 14.76 -8.49
C ALA A 67 -18.93 15.19 -7.17
N ARG A 68 -18.36 16.19 -6.49
CA ARG A 68 -18.91 16.72 -5.22
C ARG A 68 -20.32 17.26 -5.39
N ARG A 69 -20.57 18.07 -6.43
CA ARG A 69 -21.91 18.65 -6.71
C ARG A 69 -22.97 17.58 -6.99
N SER A 70 -22.57 16.48 -7.62
CA SER A 70 -23.48 15.38 -7.92
C SER A 70 -23.65 14.38 -6.76
N GLY A 71 -22.92 14.55 -5.64
CA GLY A 71 -22.94 13.63 -4.50
C GLY A 71 -22.12 12.34 -4.70
N ALA A 72 -21.27 12.28 -5.72
CA ALA A 72 -20.35 11.16 -5.91
C ALA A 72 -19.18 11.21 -4.91
N ARG A 73 -18.72 10.04 -4.46
CA ARG A 73 -17.54 9.91 -3.60
C ARG A 73 -16.29 10.21 -4.42
N VAL A 74 -15.51 11.21 -4.00
CA VAL A 74 -14.29 11.62 -4.72
C VAL A 74 -13.15 12.00 -3.79
N LEU A 75 -11.94 11.64 -4.20
CA LEU A 75 -10.68 12.13 -3.66
C LEU A 75 -9.92 12.88 -4.77
N LEU A 76 -9.76 14.19 -4.59
CA LEU A 76 -8.79 14.95 -5.37
C LEU A 76 -7.40 14.61 -4.82
N VAL A 77 -6.58 14.00 -5.67
CA VAL A 77 -5.18 13.66 -5.39
C VAL A 77 -4.33 14.86 -5.80
N GLU A 78 -3.46 15.32 -4.90
CA GLU A 78 -2.66 16.54 -5.09
C GLU A 78 -1.20 16.24 -5.45
N GLY A 79 -0.70 15.04 -5.10
CA GLY A 79 0.68 14.65 -5.37
C GLY A 79 1.09 14.71 -6.85
N ASP A 80 2.20 15.40 -7.13
CA ASP A 80 2.73 15.52 -8.49
C ASP A 80 3.51 14.30 -8.97
N THR A 81 4.15 13.59 -8.05
CA THR A 81 4.88 12.35 -8.33
C THR A 81 4.07 11.14 -7.87
N LEU A 82 4.34 9.98 -8.47
CA LEU A 82 3.70 8.73 -8.07
C LEU A 82 3.97 8.42 -6.59
N GLU A 83 5.17 8.71 -6.10
CA GLU A 83 5.55 8.54 -4.70
C GLU A 83 4.76 9.47 -3.77
N ALA A 84 4.55 10.73 -4.16
CA ALA A 84 3.71 11.67 -3.41
C ALA A 84 2.25 11.22 -3.37
N GLN A 85 1.70 10.78 -4.51
CA GLN A 85 0.35 10.22 -4.61
C GLN A 85 0.17 8.98 -3.74
N ALA A 86 1.14 8.07 -3.76
CA ALA A 86 1.07 6.85 -2.96
C ALA A 86 1.07 7.15 -1.45
N ARG A 87 1.92 8.09 -1.02
CA ARG A 87 1.96 8.57 0.37
C ARG A 87 0.66 9.26 0.76
N GLU A 88 0.13 10.10 -0.12
CA GLU A 88 -1.15 10.80 0.10
C GLU A 88 -2.30 9.81 0.33
N LEU A 89 -2.41 8.78 -0.52
CA LEU A 89 -3.44 7.73 -0.37
C LEU A 89 -3.26 6.92 0.92
N ALA A 90 -2.02 6.60 1.30
CA ALA A 90 -1.75 5.93 2.58
C ALA A 90 -2.25 6.76 3.77
N MET A 91 -1.97 8.06 3.78
CA MET A 91 -2.37 8.95 4.89
C MET A 91 -3.87 9.23 4.90
N ARG A 92 -4.49 9.49 3.74
CA ARG A 92 -5.88 9.94 3.65
C ARG A 92 -6.90 8.81 3.64
N LEU A 93 -6.53 7.63 3.13
CA LEU A 93 -7.43 6.48 2.98
C LEU A 93 -6.98 5.26 3.81
N GLY A 94 -5.84 5.32 4.50
CA GLY A 94 -5.30 4.17 5.21
C GLY A 94 -4.90 3.03 4.28
N ILE A 95 -4.43 3.34 3.06
CA ILE A 95 -4.02 2.31 2.09
C ILE A 95 -2.85 1.48 2.66
N ASP A 96 -3.10 0.20 2.86
CA ASP A 96 -2.08 -0.81 3.06
C ASP A 96 -1.50 -1.26 1.71
N TRP A 97 -0.31 -0.76 1.39
CA TRP A 97 0.43 -1.13 0.17
C TRP A 97 0.87 -2.61 0.16
N LEU A 98 0.79 -3.30 1.30
CA LEU A 98 1.05 -4.73 1.45
C LEU A 98 -0.23 -5.55 1.72
N TYR A 99 -1.41 -5.01 1.41
CA TYR A 99 -2.71 -5.68 1.66
C TYR A 99 -2.78 -7.12 1.14
N ARG A 100 -2.71 -7.30 -0.20
CA ARG A 100 -2.65 -8.62 -0.87
C ARG A 100 -1.79 -8.51 -2.13
N PRO A 101 -0.47 -8.31 -2.00
CA PRO A 101 0.38 -7.95 -3.12
C PRO A 101 0.34 -9.01 -4.21
N MET A 102 0.33 -8.55 -5.47
CA MET A 102 0.34 -9.40 -6.65
C MET A 102 -0.82 -10.41 -6.70
N SER A 103 -1.99 -10.07 -6.13
CA SER A 103 -3.18 -10.93 -6.14
C SER A 103 -4.19 -10.58 -7.24
N ARG A 104 -3.99 -9.47 -7.96
CA ARG A 104 -4.86 -9.01 -9.05
C ARG A 104 -4.10 -8.73 -10.33
N CYS A 105 -4.79 -8.88 -11.45
CA CYS A 105 -4.28 -8.53 -12.75
C CYS A 105 -4.09 -7.01 -12.84
N LEU A 106 -2.85 -6.58 -13.10
CA LEU A 106 -2.49 -5.17 -13.28
C LEU A 106 -3.25 -4.49 -14.44
N ARG A 107 -3.75 -5.27 -15.41
CA ARG A 107 -4.52 -4.78 -16.56
C ARG A 107 -6.03 -4.84 -16.33
N CYS A 108 -6.53 -6.03 -15.97
CA CYS A 108 -7.97 -6.31 -15.91
C CYS A 108 -8.59 -6.04 -14.54
N ASN A 109 -7.79 -5.84 -13.49
CA ASN A 109 -8.26 -5.72 -12.10
C ASN A 109 -8.96 -6.97 -11.55
N VAL A 110 -8.91 -8.11 -12.26
CA VAL A 110 -9.48 -9.40 -11.82
C VAL A 110 -8.49 -10.16 -10.93
N PRO A 111 -8.94 -10.87 -9.87
CA PRO A 111 -8.07 -11.75 -9.09
C PRO A 111 -7.38 -12.79 -9.96
N ILE A 112 -6.06 -12.93 -9.80
CA ILE A 112 -5.30 -13.94 -10.53
C ILE A 112 -5.48 -15.32 -9.88
N ARG A 113 -5.31 -16.38 -10.68
CA ARG A 113 -5.48 -17.77 -10.25
C ARG A 113 -4.21 -18.59 -10.53
N PRO A 114 -3.99 -19.71 -9.84
CA PRO A 114 -2.93 -20.65 -10.20
C PRO A 114 -3.04 -21.04 -11.68
N ALA A 115 -1.91 -21.03 -12.39
CA ALA A 115 -1.88 -21.32 -13.81
C ALA A 115 -1.97 -22.82 -14.10
N PRO A 116 -2.66 -23.23 -15.18
CA PRO A 116 -2.64 -24.61 -15.64
C PRO A 116 -1.26 -24.98 -16.19
N CYS A 117 -0.92 -26.28 -16.16
CA CYS A 117 0.35 -26.79 -16.68
C CYS A 117 0.59 -26.42 -18.17
N SER A 118 -0.48 -26.31 -18.97
CA SER A 118 -0.39 -25.91 -20.38
C SER A 118 0.21 -24.52 -20.56
N LEU A 119 -0.15 -23.56 -19.69
CA LEU A 119 0.37 -22.19 -19.77
C LEU A 119 1.85 -22.11 -19.40
N ARG A 120 2.31 -22.96 -18.48
CA ARG A 120 3.74 -23.04 -18.13
C ARG A 120 4.58 -23.45 -19.34
N LYS A 121 4.10 -24.41 -20.12
CA LYS A 121 4.79 -24.90 -21.33
C LYS A 121 4.85 -23.88 -22.46
N SER A 122 3.97 -22.88 -22.46
CA SER A 122 3.94 -21.82 -23.48
C SER A 122 4.77 -20.58 -23.12
N LEU A 123 5.39 -20.55 -21.95
CA LEU A 123 6.25 -19.41 -21.58
C LEU A 123 7.52 -19.41 -22.44
N PRO A 124 8.02 -18.23 -22.84
CA PRO A 124 9.24 -18.12 -23.66
C PRO A 124 10.53 -18.49 -22.89
N PHE A 125 10.41 -18.91 -21.62
CA PHE A 125 11.51 -19.34 -20.76
C PHE A 125 11.03 -20.47 -19.84
N ALA A 126 11.97 -21.28 -19.37
CA ALA A 126 11.68 -22.35 -18.42
C ALA A 126 11.53 -21.78 -17.00
N LEU A 127 10.33 -21.89 -16.44
CA LEU A 127 10.07 -21.64 -15.03
C LEU A 127 10.24 -22.97 -14.27
N ARG A 128 11.07 -23.00 -13.22
CA ARG A 128 11.29 -24.21 -12.40
C ARG A 128 9.95 -24.77 -11.89
N GLU A 129 9.79 -26.09 -11.85
CA GLU A 129 8.51 -26.73 -11.55
C GLU A 129 7.91 -26.28 -10.20
N ASP A 130 8.76 -26.03 -9.21
CA ASP A 130 8.42 -25.56 -7.88
C ASP A 130 8.11 -24.05 -7.80
N GLU A 131 8.49 -23.27 -8.82
CA GLU A 131 8.19 -21.83 -8.83
C GLU A 131 6.70 -21.60 -9.13
N PRO A 132 5.96 -20.89 -8.27
CA PRO A 132 4.55 -20.62 -8.51
C PRO A 132 4.30 -19.81 -9.79
N LEU A 133 3.28 -20.22 -10.54
CA LEU A 133 2.79 -19.51 -11.73
C LEU A 133 1.31 -19.22 -11.54
N TRP A 134 0.93 -17.97 -11.78
CA TRP A 134 -0.45 -17.50 -11.79
C TRP A 134 -0.80 -16.93 -13.15
N TYR A 135 -2.08 -16.76 -13.40
CA TYR A 135 -2.59 -16.13 -14.60
C TYR A 135 -3.87 -15.34 -14.34
N CYS A 136 -4.13 -14.35 -15.20
CA CYS A 136 -5.43 -13.69 -15.23
C CYS A 136 -6.42 -14.53 -16.04
N PRO A 137 -7.56 -14.98 -15.46
CA PRO A 137 -8.56 -15.74 -16.20
C PRO A 137 -9.30 -14.91 -17.27
N SER A 138 -9.24 -13.57 -17.19
CA SER A 138 -9.90 -12.67 -18.15
C SER A 138 -9.04 -12.37 -19.38
N CYS A 139 -7.72 -12.20 -19.24
CA CYS A 139 -6.85 -11.84 -20.36
C CYS A 139 -5.69 -12.82 -20.63
N GLY A 140 -5.63 -13.93 -19.90
CA GLY A 140 -4.61 -14.97 -20.07
C GLY A 140 -3.20 -14.59 -19.60
N ARG A 141 -2.97 -13.36 -19.14
CA ARG A 141 -1.63 -12.88 -18.82
C ARG A 141 -1.00 -13.69 -17.66
N PRO A 142 0.21 -14.25 -17.83
CA PRO A 142 0.91 -14.96 -16.77
C PRO A 142 1.59 -14.01 -15.77
N TYR A 143 1.75 -14.49 -14.54
CA TYR A 143 2.40 -13.82 -13.42
C TYR A 143 3.27 -14.84 -12.66
N TRP A 144 4.53 -14.51 -12.40
CA TRP A 144 5.48 -15.33 -11.65
C TRP A 144 6.46 -14.41 -10.91
N ALA A 145 7.24 -14.96 -9.98
CA ALA A 145 8.17 -14.20 -9.14
C ALA A 145 9.44 -13.71 -9.88
N GLY A 146 9.32 -13.25 -11.13
CA GLY A 146 10.41 -12.71 -11.94
C GLY A 146 10.92 -11.33 -11.48
N SER A 147 11.94 -10.81 -12.17
CA SER A 147 12.57 -9.52 -11.86
C SER A 147 11.57 -8.35 -11.79
N HIS A 148 10.59 -8.32 -12.69
CA HIS A 148 9.55 -7.31 -12.72
C HIS A 148 8.69 -7.31 -11.45
N VAL A 149 8.18 -8.48 -11.04
CA VAL A 149 7.40 -8.64 -9.81
C VAL A 149 8.25 -8.30 -8.59
N ARG A 150 9.51 -8.75 -8.53
CA ARG A 150 10.43 -8.41 -7.44
C ARG A 150 10.67 -6.90 -7.31
N ARG A 151 10.83 -6.18 -8.43
CA ARG A 151 10.96 -4.71 -8.44
C ARG A 151 9.69 -4.04 -7.93
N MET A 152 8.52 -4.52 -8.36
CA MET A 152 7.25 -3.99 -7.87
C MET A 152 7.07 -4.22 -6.37
N MET A 153 7.37 -5.44 -5.90
CA MET A 153 7.30 -5.77 -4.46
C MET A 153 8.23 -4.90 -3.61
N ARG A 154 9.44 -4.60 -4.09
CA ARG A 154 10.34 -3.67 -3.39
C ARG A 154 9.69 -2.31 -3.21
N ARG A 155 9.15 -1.73 -4.28
CA ARG A 155 8.49 -0.42 -4.23
C ARG A 155 7.25 -0.41 -3.31
N LEU A 156 6.46 -1.48 -3.31
CA LEU A 156 5.32 -1.60 -2.38
C LEU A 156 5.79 -1.61 -0.91
N ARG A 157 6.89 -2.30 -0.61
CA ARG A 157 7.49 -2.30 0.74
C ARG A 157 8.02 -0.93 1.13
N ASP A 158 8.64 -0.21 0.19
CA ASP A 158 9.13 1.14 0.42
C ASP A 158 7.98 2.08 0.85
N TRP A 159 6.83 2.01 0.16
CA TRP A 159 5.65 2.80 0.53
C TRP A 159 4.99 2.35 1.83
N ALA A 160 4.94 1.05 2.11
CA ALA A 160 4.44 0.53 3.38
C ALA A 160 5.31 0.99 4.57
N GLY A 161 6.63 1.02 4.41
CA GLY A 161 7.56 1.47 5.45
C GLY A 161 7.50 2.96 5.76
N VAL A 162 6.94 3.78 4.86
CA VAL A 162 6.71 5.22 5.09
C VAL A 162 5.46 5.47 5.93
N ALA A 163 4.45 4.60 5.86
CA ALA A 163 3.22 4.74 6.64
C ALA A 163 3.43 4.45 8.15
N GLY A 164 4.46 3.67 8.51
CA GLY A 164 4.75 3.30 9.90
C GLY A 164 5.61 4.29 10.71
N ARG A 165 6.13 5.37 10.13
CA ARG A 165 7.04 6.30 10.83
C ARG A 165 6.39 7.54 11.44
N ASN A 166 5.08 7.75 11.25
CA ASN A 166 4.37 8.95 11.74
C ASN A 166 3.27 8.64 12.76
N GLY A 167 3.40 7.54 13.54
CA GLY A 167 2.30 7.02 14.36
C GLY A 167 2.61 6.66 15.82
N LEU A 168 3.81 6.92 16.36
CA LEU A 168 4.12 6.79 17.80
C LEU A 168 5.33 7.67 18.18
N GLU A 169 5.14 8.98 18.25
CA GLU A 169 5.97 9.88 19.07
C GLU A 169 5.02 10.86 19.74
N ASP A 170 4.46 10.48 20.90
CA ASP A 170 4.15 11.37 22.04
C ASP A 170 3.45 10.54 23.13
N MET A 171 4.22 10.09 24.12
CA MET A 171 3.73 9.86 25.48
C MET A 171 4.85 10.30 26.41
N GLY A 172 4.66 11.51 26.91
CA GLY A 172 5.55 12.26 27.78
C GLY A 172 6.17 11.47 28.93
N THR A 173 7.40 11.87 29.20
CA THR A 173 7.99 11.87 30.54
C THR A 173 7.06 12.56 31.55
N PRO A 174 6.84 11.96 32.73
CA PRO A 174 6.62 12.71 33.95
C PRO A 174 7.95 12.78 34.72
N ASP A 175 8.44 14.01 34.83
CA ASP A 175 9.50 14.41 35.75
C ASP A 175 8.92 14.79 37.12
N GLN A 176 9.70 14.51 38.17
CA GLN A 176 9.67 14.96 39.58
C GLN A 176 8.72 14.26 40.57
N GLY A 177 9.19 13.81 41.75
CA GLY A 177 10.53 13.94 42.32
C GLY A 177 10.67 13.48 43.77
N ALA A 178 11.89 13.71 44.27
CA ALA A 178 12.33 13.88 45.66
C ALA A 178 12.29 12.69 46.65
N GLY A 179 13.49 12.26 47.05
CA GLY A 179 13.74 11.46 48.25
C GLY A 179 15.24 11.40 48.56
N VAL A 180 15.68 12.26 49.49
CA VAL A 180 17.07 12.56 49.90
C VAL A 180 17.66 11.51 50.86
N SER A 181 19.00 11.39 50.84
CA SER A 181 19.95 10.94 51.91
C SER A 181 20.79 9.74 51.49
N ALA A 182 22.10 9.60 51.76
CA ALA A 182 23.13 10.43 52.38
C ALA A 182 24.50 9.73 52.14
N GLN A 183 25.59 10.52 52.10
CA GLN A 183 26.96 10.28 52.64
C GLN A 183 27.64 8.91 52.43
N LYS A 184 28.94 8.71 52.21
CA LYS A 184 30.21 9.46 52.31
C LYS A 184 31.27 8.47 51.80
N GLY A 185 32.46 8.93 51.37
CA GLY A 185 33.68 8.12 51.53
C GLY A 185 34.58 8.07 50.30
N THR A 186 35.57 8.94 50.30
CA THR A 186 36.76 8.96 49.45
C THR A 186 37.81 7.93 49.89
N HIS A 187 38.74 7.64 48.98
CA HIS A 187 40.19 7.38 49.14
C HIS A 187 40.76 6.03 48.70
N ASN A 188 41.97 6.18 48.14
CA ASN A 188 42.85 5.31 47.36
C ASN A 188 43.66 4.30 48.21
N ALA A 189 44.56 3.61 47.50
CA ALA A 189 45.76 2.84 47.88
C ALA A 189 45.49 1.34 48.06
N GLU A 190 46.04 0.48 47.19
CA GLU A 190 47.44 -0.01 47.21
C GLU A 190 47.79 -0.60 48.56
N ASP A 191 47.90 -1.93 48.64
CA ASP A 191 49.13 -2.62 49.02
C ASP A 191 48.94 -4.15 49.02
N GLU A 192 49.87 -4.82 48.35
CA GLU A 192 50.27 -6.21 48.50
C GLU A 192 50.60 -6.53 49.98
N PRO A 193 50.46 -7.79 50.44
CA PRO A 193 51.66 -8.63 50.41
C PRO A 193 51.43 -10.14 50.18
N ASP A 194 52.34 -10.69 49.39
CA ASP A 194 53.15 -11.89 49.65
C ASP A 194 52.97 -12.55 51.04
N ASN A 195 52.55 -13.83 51.07
CA ASN A 195 53.31 -14.96 51.64
C ASN A 195 52.49 -16.27 51.57
N GLY A 196 53.05 -17.33 50.98
CA GLY A 196 52.53 -18.70 51.11
C GLY A 196 52.78 -19.61 49.91
#